data_AF-A0A7T0JQ60-F1
#
_entry.id   AF-A0A7T0JQ60-F1
#
_cell.length_a   1.000
_cell.length_b   1.000
_cell.length_c   1.000
_cell.angle_alpha   90.00
_cell.angle_beta   90.00
_cell.angle_gamma   90.00
#
_symmetry.space_group_name_H-M   'P 1'
#
loop_
_entity.id
_entity.type
_entity.pdbx_description
1 polymer ?
#
loop_
_entity_poly.entity_id
_entity_poly.type
_entity_poly.pdbx_seq_one_letter_code
_entity_poly.pdbx_strand_id
1 'polypeptide(L)'
;MNPNNRNTLPKTRDLPMPVAAQQSYGLSEQSWKVLTEVTFPTAKTSEAILMALDYCKARKLDIFKKPVHIVPMWSAALCRNVETVWPSIMEIQTTASRTGVWAGMDRPVWGPDVTKTFTGRYKDDNEQWQESSVTVTFPEWVAVTVYRIVGGKRCAFTEEVYWLEAYSTAGGKHTQVPTAMWIKRPKGQLAKCGKAASLRAAFPEECGYAAEEMGGKTLDDIADGTVIDGSATVVNAAEADHEDRVWAGDAGVDANRVIDLSQIHPKVQKAVAELVRRTAAAGAWKAAYDYANQKFKGIDLTFALAELDKVSEVNPRATQALGQADSTAMPPLSPKEMAMTQARQALGANR
;
A
#
# COMPACT_ATOMS: atom_id res chain seq x y z
N MET A 1 -3.48 22.02 35.68
CA MET A 1 -4.46 21.06 35.12
C MET A 1 -5.01 21.66 33.84
N ASN A 2 -4.62 21.15 32.67
CA ASN A 2 -4.97 21.75 31.38
C ASN A 2 -6.15 20.97 30.73
N PRO A 3 -7.34 21.57 30.52
CA PRO A 3 -8.57 20.85 30.19
C PRO A 3 -8.82 20.68 28.67
N ASN A 4 -7.77 20.51 27.86
CA ASN A 4 -7.87 20.51 26.40
C ASN A 4 -7.57 19.17 25.69
N ASN A 5 -7.69 18.04 26.38
CA ASN A 5 -7.63 16.74 25.72
C ASN A 5 -9.03 16.33 25.25
N ARG A 6 -9.58 17.04 24.26
CA ARG A 6 -10.78 16.59 23.56
C ARG A 6 -10.42 15.35 22.77
N ASN A 7 -11.03 14.22 23.15
CA ASN A 7 -11.26 13.07 22.26
C ASN A 7 -11.83 13.60 20.94
N THR A 8 -10.98 13.88 19.97
CA THR A 8 -11.39 13.99 18.58
C THR A 8 -11.73 12.57 18.15
N LEU A 9 -13.03 12.26 18.10
CA LEU A 9 -13.49 11.09 17.37
C LEU A 9 -12.82 11.15 15.99
N PRO A 10 -12.17 10.07 15.51
CA PRO A 10 -11.61 10.07 14.17
C PRO A 10 -12.74 10.49 13.23
N LYS A 11 -12.49 11.53 12.40
CA LYS A 11 -13.46 11.95 11.38
C LYS A 11 -13.89 10.69 10.63
N THR A 12 -15.14 10.27 10.82
CA THR A 12 -15.71 9.17 10.03
C THR A 12 -15.59 9.60 8.59
N ARG A 13 -14.67 8.96 7.89
CA ARG A 13 -14.55 9.16 6.45
C ARG A 13 -15.73 8.43 5.87
N ASP A 14 -16.70 9.19 5.39
CA ASP A 14 -17.85 8.65 4.66
C ASP A 14 -17.32 8.07 3.35
N LEU A 15 -16.81 6.84 3.43
CA LEU A 15 -16.26 6.11 2.29
C LEU A 15 -17.43 5.53 1.50
N PRO A 16 -17.62 5.94 0.23
CA PRO A 16 -18.72 5.44 -0.58
C PRO A 16 -18.60 3.92 -0.77
N MET A 17 -19.73 3.23 -0.75
CA MET A 17 -19.78 1.79 -0.92
C MET A 17 -19.43 1.42 -2.37
N PRO A 18 -18.44 0.55 -2.62
CA PRO A 18 -18.17 0.03 -3.95
C PRO A 18 -19.27 -0.91 -4.44
N VAL A 19 -19.51 -0.96 -5.76
CA VAL A 19 -20.45 -1.91 -6.39
C VAL A 19 -20.06 -3.35 -6.05
N ALA A 20 -18.76 -3.61 -6.04
CA ALA A 20 -18.20 -4.91 -5.68
C ALA A 20 -18.58 -5.35 -4.25
N ALA A 21 -18.75 -4.43 -3.30
CA ALA A 21 -19.14 -4.78 -1.93
C ALA A 21 -20.54 -5.42 -1.87
N GLN A 22 -21.48 -4.89 -2.65
CA GLN A 22 -22.82 -5.48 -2.75
C GLN A 22 -22.81 -6.76 -3.60
N GLN A 23 -22.21 -6.72 -4.80
CA GLN A 23 -22.28 -7.83 -5.75
C GLN A 23 -21.48 -9.07 -5.30
N SER A 24 -20.29 -8.88 -4.72
CA SER A 24 -19.37 -9.99 -4.40
C SER A 24 -19.51 -10.50 -2.97
N TYR A 25 -20.10 -9.70 -2.08
CA TYR A 25 -20.21 -10.00 -0.65
C TYR A 25 -21.64 -9.87 -0.09
N GLY A 26 -22.60 -9.38 -0.87
CA GLY A 26 -23.98 -9.22 -0.42
C GLY A 26 -24.16 -8.21 0.71
N LEU A 27 -23.24 -7.24 0.84
CA LEU A 27 -23.31 -6.25 1.92
C LEU A 27 -24.41 -5.22 1.65
N SER A 28 -25.16 -4.87 2.69
CA SER A 28 -26.04 -3.71 2.69
C SER A 28 -25.27 -2.43 2.98
N GLU A 29 -25.85 -1.27 2.65
CA GLU A 29 -25.27 0.03 2.98
C GLU A 29 -25.06 0.21 4.50
N GLN A 30 -25.96 -0.31 5.34
CA GLN A 30 -25.79 -0.25 6.80
C GLN A 30 -24.60 -1.10 7.25
N SER A 31 -24.42 -2.28 6.65
CA SER A 31 -23.27 -3.14 6.94
C SER A 31 -21.96 -2.47 6.52
N TRP A 32 -21.97 -1.79 5.37
CA TRP A 32 -20.84 -0.99 4.92
C TRP A 32 -20.51 0.15 5.89
N LYS A 33 -21.52 0.89 6.38
CA LYS A 33 -21.32 1.92 7.42
C LYS A 33 -20.71 1.35 8.70
N VAL A 34 -21.12 0.16 9.13
CA VAL A 34 -20.49 -0.51 10.28
C VAL A 34 -19.01 -0.84 10.00
N LEU A 35 -18.67 -1.24 8.78
CA LEU A 35 -17.28 -1.48 8.39
C LEU A 35 -16.46 -0.20 8.42
N THR A 36 -16.96 0.90 7.86
CA THR A 36 -16.23 2.17 7.74
C THR A 36 -16.17 2.93 9.06
N GLU A 37 -17.23 2.95 9.86
CA GLU A 37 -17.31 3.78 11.08
C GLU A 37 -16.85 3.07 12.35
N VAL A 38 -17.06 1.76 12.45
CA VAL A 38 -16.81 0.99 13.69
C VAL A 38 -15.62 0.05 13.53
N THR A 39 -15.60 -0.72 12.44
CA THR A 39 -14.61 -1.79 12.26
C THR A 39 -13.26 -1.23 11.84
N PHE A 40 -13.26 -0.36 10.83
CA PHE A 40 -12.08 0.26 10.21
C PHE A 40 -12.19 1.80 10.13
N PRO A 41 -12.38 2.51 11.27
CA PRO A 41 -12.56 3.97 11.29
C PRO A 41 -11.37 4.76 10.73
N THR A 42 -10.20 4.14 10.65
CA THR A 42 -8.96 4.77 10.17
C THR A 42 -8.67 4.47 8.70
N ALA A 43 -9.49 3.65 8.04
CA ALA A 43 -9.34 3.35 6.63
C ALA A 43 -9.47 4.63 5.80
N LYS A 44 -8.65 4.76 4.76
CA LYS A 44 -8.62 5.92 3.87
C LYS A 44 -9.32 5.64 2.55
N THR A 45 -9.43 4.38 2.17
CA THR A 45 -9.93 3.93 0.87
C THR A 45 -10.92 2.79 1.03
N SER A 46 -11.94 2.74 0.16
CA SER A 46 -12.90 1.63 0.14
C SER A 46 -12.22 0.33 -0.33
N GLU A 47 -11.19 0.45 -1.17
CA GLU A 47 -10.34 -0.63 -1.66
C GLU A 47 -9.65 -1.37 -0.51
N ALA A 48 -9.16 -0.67 0.51
CA ALA A 48 -8.56 -1.31 1.68
C ALA A 48 -9.56 -2.19 2.45
N ILE A 49 -10.83 -1.77 2.51
CA ILE A 49 -11.90 -2.55 3.13
C ILE A 49 -12.26 -3.76 2.25
N LEU A 50 -12.30 -3.58 0.92
CA LEU A 50 -12.48 -4.71 0.00
C LEU A 50 -11.35 -5.74 0.12
N MET A 51 -10.10 -5.33 0.22
CA MET A 51 -8.97 -6.24 0.47
C MET A 51 -9.13 -7.00 1.79
N ALA A 52 -9.62 -6.34 2.84
CA ALA A 52 -9.89 -6.98 4.12
C ALA A 52 -11.04 -8.00 4.01
N LEU A 53 -12.07 -7.69 3.22
CA LEU A 53 -13.17 -8.62 2.91
C LEU A 53 -12.67 -9.83 2.11
N ASP A 54 -11.82 -9.63 1.09
CA ASP A 54 -11.23 -10.71 0.29
C ASP A 54 -10.40 -11.66 1.19
N TYR A 55 -9.55 -11.09 2.05
CA TYR A 55 -8.76 -11.85 3.02
C TYR A 55 -9.68 -12.73 3.90
N CYS A 56 -10.71 -12.12 4.47
CA CYS A 56 -11.62 -12.82 5.37
C CYS A 56 -12.44 -13.89 4.64
N LYS A 57 -12.89 -13.62 3.41
CA LYS A 57 -13.62 -14.57 2.57
C LYS A 57 -12.76 -15.79 2.25
N ALA A 58 -11.52 -15.58 1.80
CA ALA A 58 -10.58 -16.64 1.48
C ALA A 58 -10.27 -17.54 2.69
N ARG A 59 -10.16 -16.95 3.88
CA ARG A 59 -9.84 -17.64 5.15
C ARG A 59 -11.09 -18.11 5.94
N LYS A 60 -12.30 -17.89 5.41
CA LYS A 60 -13.59 -18.18 6.10
C LYS A 60 -13.65 -17.54 7.48
N LEU A 61 -13.36 -16.24 7.55
CA LEU A 61 -13.40 -15.41 8.76
C LEU A 61 -14.56 -14.42 8.68
N ASP A 62 -15.10 -14.08 9.84
CA ASP A 62 -16.12 -13.04 9.98
C ASP A 62 -15.44 -11.67 10.11
N ILE A 63 -15.59 -10.83 9.10
CA ILE A 63 -14.99 -9.49 9.04
C ILE A 63 -15.41 -8.61 10.22
N PHE A 64 -16.62 -8.77 10.75
CA PHE A 64 -17.16 -7.95 11.84
C PHE A 64 -16.55 -8.30 13.20
N LYS A 65 -15.89 -9.46 13.32
CA LYS A 65 -15.06 -9.81 14.49
C LYS A 65 -13.70 -9.13 14.47
N LYS A 66 -13.41 -8.33 13.43
CA LYS A 66 -12.16 -7.61 13.22
C LYS A 66 -10.93 -8.53 13.31
N PRO A 67 -10.88 -9.61 12.49
CA PRO A 67 -9.75 -10.53 12.46
C PRO A 67 -8.49 -9.86 11.87
N VAL A 68 -8.64 -8.81 11.07
CA VAL A 68 -7.53 -8.09 10.43
C VAL A 68 -7.51 -6.62 10.82
N HIS A 69 -6.37 -5.97 10.59
CA HIS A 69 -6.19 -4.53 10.72
C HIS A 69 -5.76 -3.93 9.37
N ILE A 70 -6.29 -2.75 9.05
CA ILE A 70 -5.81 -1.92 7.94
C ILE A 70 -4.73 -1.00 8.51
N VAL A 71 -3.49 -1.20 8.07
CA VAL A 71 -2.31 -0.48 8.55
C VAL A 71 -1.71 0.33 7.40
N PRO A 72 -1.55 1.67 7.55
CA PRO A 72 -0.83 2.47 6.59
C PRO A 72 0.68 2.19 6.72
N MET A 73 1.29 1.74 5.63
CA MET A 73 2.71 1.40 5.57
C MET A 73 3.41 2.24 4.50
N TRP A 74 4.62 2.72 4.80
CA TRP A 74 5.41 3.48 3.83
C TRP A 74 5.94 2.54 2.73
N SER A 75 5.64 2.86 1.48
CA SER A 75 6.25 2.23 0.30
C SER A 75 7.33 3.16 -0.26
N ALA A 76 8.60 2.75 -0.26
CA ALA A 76 9.64 3.55 -0.91
C ALA A 76 9.44 3.60 -2.44
N ALA A 77 9.00 2.49 -3.04
CA ALA A 77 8.71 2.41 -4.47
C ALA A 77 7.70 3.48 -4.93
N LEU A 78 6.61 3.67 -4.17
CA LEU A 78 5.59 4.68 -4.48
C LEU A 78 5.81 6.03 -3.79
N CYS A 79 6.84 6.14 -2.95
CA CYS A 79 7.13 7.32 -2.13
C CYS A 79 5.91 7.84 -1.33
N ARG A 80 5.03 6.94 -0.89
CA ARG A 80 3.81 7.28 -0.14
C ARG A 80 3.42 6.17 0.82
N ASN A 81 2.59 6.52 1.81
CA ASN A 81 1.92 5.51 2.61
C ASN A 81 0.81 4.84 1.78
N VAL A 82 0.80 3.52 1.77
CA VAL A 82 -0.25 2.68 1.20
C VAL A 82 -0.96 1.92 2.30
N GLU A 83 -2.26 1.68 2.13
CA GLU A 83 -3.02 0.86 3.08
C GLU A 83 -2.76 -0.62 2.81
N THR A 84 -2.42 -1.35 3.86
CA THR A 84 -2.16 -2.80 3.79
C THR A 84 -3.01 -3.52 4.82
N VAL A 85 -3.35 -4.78 4.54
CA VAL A 85 -4.17 -5.61 5.43
C VAL A 85 -3.27 -6.60 6.15
N TRP A 86 -3.31 -6.59 7.47
CA TRP A 86 -2.51 -7.49 8.31
C TRP A 86 -3.40 -8.31 9.24
N PRO A 87 -3.11 -9.61 9.43
CA PRO A 87 -3.78 -10.42 10.43
C PRO A 87 -3.60 -9.83 11.83
N SER A 88 -4.65 -9.80 12.64
CA SER A 88 -4.53 -9.50 14.07
C SER A 88 -4.08 -10.76 14.82
N ILE A 89 -3.61 -10.56 16.06
CA ILE A 89 -3.40 -11.70 16.97
C ILE A 89 -4.65 -12.61 17.13
N MET A 90 -5.86 -12.06 16.99
CA MET A 90 -7.09 -12.84 17.08
C MET A 90 -7.27 -13.80 15.89
N GLU A 91 -6.88 -13.35 14.70
CA GLU A 91 -6.91 -14.19 13.51
C GLU A 91 -5.91 -15.33 13.63
N ILE A 92 -4.67 -15.03 14.02
CA ILE A 92 -3.60 -16.03 14.17
C ILE A 92 -4.02 -17.10 15.18
N GLN A 93 -4.63 -16.69 16.30
CA GLN A 93 -5.19 -17.61 17.28
C GLN A 93 -6.34 -18.45 16.72
N THR A 94 -7.22 -17.85 15.92
CA THR A 94 -8.36 -18.54 15.30
C THR A 94 -7.85 -19.61 14.34
N THR A 95 -6.87 -19.26 13.50
CA THR A 95 -6.25 -20.18 12.55
C THR A 95 -5.52 -21.31 13.27
N ALA A 96 -4.68 -20.99 14.27
CA ALA A 96 -4.01 -21.99 15.11
C ALA A 96 -5.00 -22.94 15.80
N SER A 97 -6.12 -22.41 16.33
CA SER A 97 -7.17 -23.22 16.96
C SER A 97 -7.84 -24.18 15.97
N ARG A 98 -8.13 -23.70 14.75
CA ARG A 98 -8.77 -24.50 13.68
C ARG A 98 -7.93 -25.68 13.21
N THR A 99 -6.61 -25.67 13.44
CA THR A 99 -5.75 -26.83 13.14
C THR A 99 -6.05 -28.05 14.00
N GLY A 100 -6.70 -27.88 15.16
CA GLY A 100 -6.96 -28.95 16.12
C GLY A 100 -5.73 -29.46 16.88
N VAL A 101 -4.53 -28.95 16.58
CA VAL A 101 -3.27 -29.37 17.22
C VAL A 101 -2.68 -28.31 18.16
N TRP A 102 -3.37 -27.18 18.39
CA TRP A 102 -2.99 -26.22 19.42
C TRP A 102 -3.25 -26.78 20.82
N ALA A 103 -2.19 -26.95 21.61
CA ALA A 103 -2.18 -27.58 22.93
C ALA A 103 -1.99 -26.57 24.08
N GLY A 104 -2.49 -25.34 23.91
CA GLY A 104 -2.45 -24.30 24.93
C GLY A 104 -1.20 -23.40 24.89
N MET A 105 -1.07 -22.56 25.92
CA MET A 105 -0.03 -21.54 26.02
C MET A 105 0.19 -21.18 27.48
N ASP A 106 1.43 -20.85 27.84
CA ASP A 106 1.75 -20.37 29.18
C ASP A 106 1.50 -18.86 29.32
N ARG A 107 1.47 -18.40 30.58
CA ARG A 107 1.52 -16.96 30.87
C ARG A 107 2.81 -16.35 30.33
N PRO A 108 2.80 -15.08 29.88
CA PRO A 108 4.02 -14.40 29.49
C PRO A 108 5.02 -14.30 30.65
N VAL A 109 6.29 -14.54 30.34
CA VAL A 109 7.44 -14.27 31.20
C VAL A 109 8.07 -12.96 30.75
N TRP A 110 8.52 -12.15 31.71
CA TRP A 110 8.98 -10.79 31.46
C TRP A 110 10.43 -10.61 31.87
N GLY A 111 11.17 -9.88 31.05
CA GLY A 111 12.46 -9.32 31.43
C GLY A 111 12.34 -8.21 32.48
N PRO A 112 13.48 -7.65 32.93
CA PRO A 112 13.49 -6.55 33.89
C PRO A 112 12.81 -5.30 33.32
N ASP A 113 12.22 -4.47 34.19
CA ASP A 113 11.64 -3.19 33.78
C ASP A 113 12.77 -2.16 33.54
N VAL A 114 12.76 -1.55 32.36
CA VAL A 114 13.67 -0.50 31.90
C VAL A 114 12.89 0.80 31.80
N THR A 115 13.47 1.91 32.28
CA THR A 115 12.90 3.25 32.13
C THR A 115 13.75 4.07 31.19
N LYS A 116 13.13 4.59 30.12
CA LYS A 116 13.81 5.39 29.09
C LYS A 116 12.99 6.59 28.69
N THR A 117 13.67 7.71 28.47
CA THR A 117 13.08 8.92 27.89
C THR A 117 13.25 8.89 26.38
N PHE A 118 12.15 9.04 25.66
CA PHE A 118 12.10 9.12 24.21
C PHE A 118 11.75 10.54 23.81
N THR A 119 12.55 11.11 22.91
CA THR A 119 12.33 12.43 22.35
C THR A 119 12.21 12.35 20.83
N GLY A 120 11.44 13.25 20.24
CA GLY A 120 11.27 13.30 18.80
C GLY A 120 10.25 14.34 18.38
N ARG A 121 10.12 14.50 17.06
CA ARG A 121 9.15 15.41 16.45
C ARG A 121 8.25 14.64 15.51
N TYR A 122 6.95 14.90 15.56
CA TYR A 122 5.98 14.32 14.64
C TYR A 122 4.88 15.30 14.28
N LYS A 123 4.22 15.06 13.14
CA LYS A 123 3.08 15.86 12.70
C LYS A 123 1.83 15.42 13.45
N ASP A 124 1.09 16.37 14.01
CA ASP A 124 -0.23 16.12 14.55
C ASP A 124 -1.29 15.97 13.43
N ASP A 125 -2.55 15.76 13.82
CA ASP A 125 -3.68 15.61 12.90
C ASP A 125 -3.92 16.85 12.01
N ASN A 126 -3.35 18.00 12.38
CA ASN A 126 -3.41 19.26 11.61
C ASN A 126 -2.14 19.48 10.77
N GLU A 127 -1.31 18.44 10.61
CA GLU A 127 -0.03 18.45 9.91
C GLU A 127 1.05 19.37 10.51
N GLN A 128 0.87 19.81 11.76
CA GLN A 128 1.83 20.69 12.43
C GLN A 128 2.89 19.87 13.16
N TRP A 129 4.16 20.27 13.02
CA TRP A 129 5.26 19.64 13.74
C TRP A 129 5.16 19.93 15.23
N GLN A 130 5.07 18.87 16.03
CA GLN A 130 5.13 18.94 17.48
C GLN A 130 6.36 18.21 18.00
N GLU A 131 7.04 18.83 18.96
CA GLU A 131 8.10 18.20 19.73
C GLU A 131 7.50 17.49 20.95
N SER A 132 7.92 16.25 21.16
CA SER A 132 7.42 15.41 22.23
C SER A 132 8.57 14.73 22.94
N SER A 133 8.46 14.69 24.27
CA SER A 133 9.37 13.99 25.17
C SER A 133 8.53 13.20 26.16
N VAL A 134 8.74 11.89 26.20
CA VAL A 134 7.99 10.99 27.08
C VAL A 134 8.92 10.00 27.74
N THR A 135 8.77 9.82 29.05
CA THR A 135 9.47 8.78 29.80
C THR A 135 8.55 7.59 29.98
N VAL A 136 9.00 6.41 29.55
CA VAL A 136 8.21 5.17 29.60
C VAL A 136 9.00 4.11 30.35
N THR A 137 8.33 3.42 31.27
CA THR A 137 8.84 2.20 31.91
C THR A 137 8.22 0.99 31.24
N PHE A 138 9.04 0.08 30.73
CA PHE A 138 8.63 -1.08 29.96
C PHE A 138 9.54 -2.28 30.24
N PRO A 139 9.05 -3.53 30.11
CA PRO A 139 9.91 -4.70 30.25
C PRO A 139 10.89 -4.76 29.08
N GLU A 140 12.13 -5.13 29.33
CA GLU A 140 13.15 -5.26 28.29
C GLU A 140 12.72 -6.22 27.17
N TRP A 141 12.15 -7.35 27.56
CA TRP A 141 11.65 -8.40 26.67
C TRP A 141 10.43 -9.11 27.26
N VAL A 142 9.74 -9.86 26.40
CA VAL A 142 8.72 -10.85 26.79
C VAL A 142 9.00 -12.18 26.11
N ALA A 143 8.79 -13.28 26.82
CA ALA A 143 8.77 -14.62 26.24
C ALA A 143 7.40 -15.26 26.49
N VAL A 144 6.83 -15.89 25.46
CA VAL A 144 5.55 -16.61 25.54
C VAL A 144 5.77 -18.02 25.04
N THR A 145 5.31 -19.04 25.78
CA THR A 145 5.41 -20.43 25.32
C THR A 145 4.07 -20.89 24.77
N VAL A 146 4.03 -21.23 23.49
CA VAL A 146 2.89 -21.87 22.81
C VAL A 146 3.19 -23.35 22.65
N TYR A 147 2.17 -24.19 22.81
CA TYR A 147 2.31 -25.64 22.66
C TYR A 147 1.55 -26.15 21.45
N ARG A 148 2.18 -27.00 20.65
CA ARG A 148 1.54 -27.70 19.52
C ARG A 148 1.74 -29.21 19.64
N ILE A 149 0.74 -29.99 19.24
CA ILE A 149 0.89 -31.43 19.10
C ILE A 149 1.66 -31.74 17.82
N VAL A 150 2.82 -32.38 17.95
CA VAL A 150 3.67 -32.85 16.85
C VAL A 150 3.91 -34.34 17.04
N GLY A 151 3.45 -35.16 16.10
CA GLY A 151 3.57 -36.62 16.21
C GLY A 151 2.95 -37.20 17.49
N GLY A 152 1.82 -36.64 17.94
CA GLY A 152 1.14 -37.06 19.18
C GLY A 152 1.78 -36.56 20.48
N LYS A 153 2.87 -35.80 20.42
CA LYS A 153 3.54 -35.23 21.61
C LYS A 153 3.29 -33.73 21.69
N ARG A 154 3.10 -33.22 22.91
CA ARG A 154 3.01 -31.79 23.17
C ARG A 154 4.41 -31.18 23.14
N CYS A 155 4.68 -30.33 22.15
CA CYS A 155 5.96 -29.64 21.95
C CYS A 155 5.81 -28.16 22.27
N ALA A 156 6.83 -27.57 22.92
CA ALA A 156 6.88 -26.16 23.28
C ALA A 156 7.60 -25.33 22.20
N PHE A 157 7.05 -24.16 21.90
CA PHE A 157 7.61 -23.16 21.01
C PHE A 157 7.59 -21.83 21.75
N THR A 158 8.76 -21.24 21.96
CA THR A 158 8.94 -20.03 22.75
C THR A 158 9.75 -19.04 21.95
N GLU A 159 9.20 -17.86 21.73
CA GLU A 159 9.92 -16.75 21.13
C GLU A 159 10.05 -15.62 22.15
N GLU A 160 11.24 -15.02 22.19
CA GLU A 160 11.54 -13.84 22.98
C GLU A 160 11.48 -12.60 22.08
N VAL A 161 10.76 -11.57 22.52
CA VAL A 161 10.58 -10.32 21.77
C VAL A 161 11.01 -9.15 22.64
N TYR A 162 11.96 -8.37 22.13
CA TYR A 162 12.50 -7.20 22.81
C TYR A 162 11.64 -5.96 22.54
N TRP A 163 11.40 -5.17 23.58
CA TRP A 163 10.52 -4.01 23.47
C TRP A 163 11.04 -2.96 22.49
N LEU A 164 12.35 -2.68 22.54
CA LEU A 164 13.00 -1.69 21.67
C LEU A 164 13.03 -2.10 20.19
N GLU A 165 12.83 -3.38 19.89
CA GLU A 165 12.76 -3.91 18.52
C GLU A 165 11.33 -3.96 17.98
N ALA A 166 10.34 -4.00 18.88
CA ALA A 166 8.93 -4.23 18.52
C ALA A 166 8.08 -2.96 18.54
N TYR A 167 8.41 -1.96 19.35
CA TYR A 167 7.52 -0.83 19.58
C TYR A 167 7.29 0.02 18.31
N SER A 168 6.06 0.50 18.16
CA SER A 168 5.70 1.40 17.06
C SER A 168 5.99 2.85 17.42
N THR A 169 6.49 3.64 16.47
CA THR A 169 6.81 5.07 16.65
C THR A 169 5.68 6.00 16.17
N ALA A 170 5.42 7.06 16.92
CA ALA A 170 4.45 8.11 16.62
C ALA A 170 4.98 9.05 15.54
N GLY A 171 4.75 8.76 14.26
CA GLY A 171 5.25 9.54 13.12
C GLY A 171 6.24 8.80 12.22
N GLY A 172 6.34 7.47 12.38
CA GLY A 172 7.14 6.60 11.51
C GLY A 172 8.64 6.77 11.72
N LYS A 173 9.42 6.67 10.64
CA LYS A 173 10.89 6.63 10.70
C LYS A 173 11.59 7.89 11.23
N HIS A 174 10.88 9.02 11.35
CA HIS A 174 11.47 10.32 11.71
C HIS A 174 11.45 10.63 13.21
N THR A 175 10.99 9.69 14.03
CA THR A 175 10.80 9.87 15.46
C THR A 175 11.04 8.57 16.19
N GLN A 176 11.56 8.66 17.40
CA GLN A 176 11.74 7.52 18.31
C GLN A 176 10.66 7.49 19.40
N VAL A 177 9.75 8.46 19.40
CA VAL A 177 8.65 8.56 20.37
C VAL A 177 7.66 7.41 20.13
N PRO A 178 7.33 6.58 21.12
CA PRO A 178 6.37 5.49 20.95
C PRO A 178 4.94 5.99 20.69
N THR A 179 4.09 5.18 20.06
CA THR A 179 2.67 5.55 19.91
C THR A 179 1.92 5.55 21.25
N ALA A 180 0.78 6.24 21.30
CA ALA A 180 -0.04 6.36 22.50
C ALA A 180 -0.40 5.00 23.15
N MET A 181 -0.61 3.96 22.34
CA MET A 181 -0.91 2.62 22.83
C MET A 181 0.28 1.94 23.51
N TRP A 182 1.50 2.15 22.99
CA TRP A 182 2.74 1.65 23.58
C TRP A 182 3.12 2.42 24.86
N ILE A 183 2.82 3.72 24.93
CA ILE A 183 2.99 4.52 26.15
C ILE A 183 1.99 4.08 27.24
N LYS A 184 0.71 3.92 26.88
CA LYS A 184 -0.36 3.59 27.84
C LYS A 184 -0.31 2.15 28.33
N ARG A 185 0.09 1.21 27.47
CA ARG A 185 0.08 -0.24 27.77
C ARG A 185 1.35 -0.94 27.30
N PRO A 186 2.54 -0.57 27.79
CA PRO A 186 3.82 -1.10 27.29
C PRO A 186 3.90 -2.63 27.39
N LYS A 187 3.60 -3.19 28.57
CA LYS A 187 3.52 -4.66 28.77
C LYS A 187 2.43 -5.28 27.89
N GLY A 188 1.25 -4.66 27.83
CA GLY A 188 0.12 -5.17 27.08
C GLY A 188 0.37 -5.27 25.57
N GLN A 189 1.06 -4.30 24.97
CA GLN A 189 1.43 -4.35 23.55
C GLN A 189 2.53 -5.38 23.29
N LEU A 190 3.56 -5.40 24.13
CA LEU A 190 4.65 -6.35 23.96
C LEU A 190 4.19 -7.81 24.08
N ALA A 191 3.30 -8.12 25.04
CA ALA A 191 2.70 -9.46 25.16
C ALA A 191 2.01 -9.92 23.88
N LYS A 192 1.35 -9.02 23.14
CA LYS A 192 0.72 -9.39 21.88
C LYS A 192 1.76 -9.76 20.83
N CYS A 193 2.85 -9.01 20.75
CA CYS A 193 3.95 -9.29 19.83
C CYS A 193 4.62 -10.64 20.16
N GLY A 194 4.97 -10.87 21.44
CA GLY A 194 5.57 -12.15 21.86
C GLY A 194 4.66 -13.35 21.60
N LYS A 195 3.34 -13.18 21.79
CA LYS A 195 2.35 -14.20 21.47
C LYS A 195 2.26 -14.47 19.97
N ALA A 196 2.24 -13.42 19.14
CA ALA A 196 2.23 -13.55 17.68
C ALA A 196 3.47 -14.29 17.18
N ALA A 197 4.66 -13.90 17.64
CA ALA A 197 5.92 -14.53 17.29
C ALA A 197 5.92 -16.03 17.65
N SER A 198 5.50 -16.37 18.86
CA SER A 198 5.47 -17.76 19.33
C SER A 198 4.42 -18.61 18.60
N LEU A 199 3.27 -18.04 18.23
CA LEU A 199 2.27 -18.71 17.40
C LEU A 199 2.81 -18.95 15.98
N ARG A 200 3.54 -17.99 15.40
CA ARG A 200 4.20 -18.15 14.09
C ARG A 200 5.28 -19.23 14.11
N ALA A 201 6.07 -19.30 15.18
CA ALA A 201 7.04 -20.39 15.37
C ALA A 201 6.35 -21.77 15.51
N ALA A 202 5.23 -21.83 16.24
CA ALA A 202 4.47 -23.07 16.42
C ALA A 202 3.71 -23.51 15.15
N PHE A 203 3.22 -22.58 14.35
CA PHE A 203 2.34 -22.81 13.20
C PHE A 203 2.84 -22.08 11.93
N PRO A 204 4.04 -22.40 11.42
CA PRO A 204 4.68 -21.63 10.35
C PRO A 204 3.95 -21.64 9.01
N GLU A 205 3.19 -22.69 8.69
CA GLU A 205 2.39 -22.77 7.45
C GLU A 205 1.09 -21.96 7.53
N GLU A 206 0.61 -21.69 8.75
CA GLU A 206 -0.71 -21.11 8.99
C GLU A 206 -0.63 -19.64 9.40
N CYS A 207 0.46 -19.23 10.04
CA CYS A 207 0.58 -17.96 10.74
C CYS A 207 1.71 -17.12 10.14
N GLY A 208 1.34 -15.96 9.58
CA GLY A 208 2.27 -14.91 9.15
C GLY A 208 2.50 -13.85 10.24
N TYR A 209 3.13 -12.74 9.87
CA TYR A 209 3.31 -11.60 10.78
C TYR A 209 1.96 -10.98 11.17
N ALA A 210 1.82 -10.61 12.46
CA ALA A 210 0.65 -9.92 12.97
C ALA A 210 0.75 -8.39 12.77
N ALA A 211 -0.39 -7.71 12.64
CA ALA A 211 -0.47 -6.25 12.64
C ALA A 211 0.23 -5.61 13.85
N GLU A 212 0.17 -6.28 15.01
CA GLU A 212 0.89 -5.86 16.21
C GLU A 212 2.41 -5.82 16.06
N GLU A 213 2.99 -6.66 15.21
CA GLU A 213 4.43 -6.70 14.91
C GLU A 213 4.83 -5.70 13.81
N MET A 214 3.86 -5.20 13.02
CA MET A 214 4.12 -4.43 11.81
C MET A 214 3.89 -2.92 11.95
N GLY A 215 3.24 -2.49 13.04
CA GLY A 215 2.97 -1.07 13.27
C GLY A 215 4.26 -0.23 13.26
N GLY A 216 4.38 0.68 12.30
CA GLY A 216 5.50 1.63 12.19
C GLY A 216 6.71 1.12 11.38
N LYS A 217 6.69 -0.12 10.87
CA LYS A 217 7.72 -0.65 9.96
C LYS A 217 7.48 -0.16 8.52
N THR A 218 8.47 -0.30 7.64
CA THR A 218 8.31 -0.01 6.21
C THR A 218 8.06 -1.29 5.41
N LEU A 219 7.45 -1.18 4.23
CA LEU A 219 7.24 -2.37 3.39
C LEU A 219 8.54 -2.96 2.86
N ASP A 220 9.56 -2.13 2.66
CA ASP A 220 10.86 -2.57 2.14
C ASP A 220 11.65 -3.40 3.16
N ASP A 221 11.31 -3.27 4.46
CA ASP A 221 11.86 -4.13 5.53
C ASP A 221 11.23 -5.54 5.54
N ILE A 222 10.23 -5.79 4.69
CA ILE A 222 9.42 -7.00 4.66
C ILE A 222 9.50 -7.62 3.26
N ALA A 223 10.10 -8.80 3.14
CA ALA A 223 10.27 -9.47 1.85
C ALA A 223 8.95 -9.87 1.13
N ASP A 224 7.79 -9.79 1.80
CA ASP A 224 6.48 -10.30 1.33
C ASP A 224 5.38 -9.23 1.13
N GLY A 225 5.72 -7.94 1.06
CA GLY A 225 4.74 -6.86 0.91
C GLY A 225 4.17 -6.72 -0.52
N THR A 226 3.17 -7.52 -0.90
CA THR A 226 2.47 -7.31 -2.20
C THR A 226 1.65 -6.02 -2.17
N VAL A 227 2.06 -5.01 -2.95
CA VAL A 227 1.29 -3.77 -3.16
C VAL A 227 0.52 -3.88 -4.48
N ILE A 228 -0.81 -3.91 -4.40
CA ILE A 228 -1.68 -3.83 -5.58
C ILE A 228 -2.41 -2.48 -5.54
N ASP A 229 -2.10 -1.62 -6.51
CA ASP A 229 -2.69 -0.29 -6.70
C ASP A 229 -3.82 -0.41 -7.74
N GLY A 230 -5.02 -0.78 -7.31
CA GLY A 230 -6.21 -0.85 -8.15
C GLY A 230 -7.32 0.03 -7.58
N SER A 231 -8.10 0.70 -8.44
CA SER A 231 -9.31 1.43 -8.02
C SER A 231 -10.56 0.57 -8.25
N ALA A 232 -11.52 0.65 -7.34
CA ALA A 232 -12.79 -0.06 -7.42
C ALA A 232 -13.90 0.85 -7.97
N THR A 233 -14.85 0.26 -8.71
CA THR A 233 -16.03 0.97 -9.22
C THR A 233 -17.03 1.20 -8.07
N VAL A 234 -17.45 2.45 -7.86
CA VAL A 234 -18.33 2.89 -6.76
C VAL A 234 -19.79 2.97 -7.17
N VAL A 235 -20.72 2.64 -6.26
CA VAL A 235 -22.16 2.89 -6.48
C VAL A 235 -22.44 4.32 -6.05
N ASN A 236 -22.86 5.17 -6.98
CA ASN A 236 -23.52 6.41 -6.62
C ASN A 236 -25.01 6.12 -6.48
N ALA A 237 -25.58 6.42 -5.32
CA ALA A 237 -27.01 6.36 -5.08
C ALA A 237 -27.71 7.55 -5.78
N ALA A 238 -27.74 7.53 -7.10
CA ALA A 238 -28.57 8.40 -7.93
C ALA A 238 -28.58 7.82 -9.35
N GLU A 239 -29.45 6.84 -9.58
CA GLU A 239 -30.12 6.54 -10.88
C GLU A 239 -30.82 5.19 -10.74
N ALA A 240 -32.00 5.23 -10.11
CA ALA A 240 -33.02 4.24 -10.36
C ALA A 240 -33.97 4.88 -11.38
N ASP A 241 -33.98 4.37 -12.60
CA ASP A 241 -35.13 4.40 -13.49
C ASP A 241 -35.02 3.33 -14.58
N HIS A 242 -36.16 3.03 -15.18
CA HIS A 242 -36.66 1.70 -15.55
C HIS A 242 -36.63 1.45 -17.08
N GLU A 243 -36.71 0.16 -17.46
CA GLU A 243 -37.21 -0.43 -18.75
C GLU A 243 -36.28 -0.78 -19.94
N ASP A 244 -36.20 -2.11 -20.18
CA ASP A 244 -36.42 -2.89 -21.43
C ASP A 244 -35.83 -2.45 -22.80
N ARG A 245 -34.89 -3.26 -23.34
CA ARG A 245 -35.03 -4.09 -24.58
C ARG A 245 -33.70 -4.66 -25.15
N VAL A 246 -33.69 -5.98 -25.33
CA VAL A 246 -33.18 -6.84 -26.44
C VAL A 246 -31.95 -6.42 -27.32
N TRP A 247 -30.91 -7.27 -27.23
CA TRP A 247 -30.02 -7.90 -28.27
C TRP A 247 -29.49 -7.13 -29.51
N ALA A 248 -28.16 -6.97 -29.58
CA ALA A 248 -27.27 -7.37 -30.70
C ALA A 248 -25.83 -6.85 -30.44
N GLY A 249 -24.81 -7.64 -30.80
CA GLY A 249 -23.41 -7.27 -30.60
C GLY A 249 -22.86 -6.30 -31.65
N ASP A 250 -21.82 -5.55 -31.28
CA ASP A 250 -20.67 -5.24 -32.13
C ASP A 250 -19.52 -4.70 -31.26
N ALA A 251 -18.29 -4.97 -31.69
CA ALA A 251 -17.06 -4.47 -31.11
C ALA A 251 -16.91 -2.97 -31.43
N GLY A 252 -17.13 -2.11 -30.44
CA GLY A 252 -16.85 -0.68 -30.53
C GLY A 252 -16.04 -0.22 -29.32
N VAL A 253 -14.79 0.16 -29.54
CA VAL A 253 -13.94 0.82 -28.54
C VAL A 253 -14.57 2.18 -28.23
N ASP A 254 -15.10 2.32 -27.03
CA ASP A 254 -15.79 3.52 -26.58
C ASP A 254 -14.78 4.66 -26.33
N ALA A 255 -14.73 5.60 -27.27
CA ALA A 255 -13.77 6.70 -27.35
C ALA A 255 -14.05 7.85 -26.34
N ASN A 256 -14.88 7.62 -25.32
CA ASN A 256 -15.29 8.69 -24.41
C ASN A 256 -15.25 8.30 -22.92
N ARG A 257 -14.17 7.63 -22.48
CA ARG A 257 -13.85 7.56 -21.05
C ARG A 257 -13.44 8.95 -20.56
N VAL A 258 -14.36 9.63 -19.87
CA VAL A 258 -14.06 10.82 -19.07
C VAL A 258 -13.05 10.40 -17.99
N ILE A 259 -11.78 10.76 -18.18
CA ILE A 259 -10.73 10.50 -17.20
C ILE A 259 -10.89 11.52 -16.07
N ASP A 260 -11.18 11.04 -14.86
CA ASP A 260 -11.22 11.90 -13.68
C ASP A 260 -9.80 12.38 -13.34
N LEU A 261 -9.54 13.65 -13.63
CA LEU A 261 -8.26 14.32 -13.42
C LEU A 261 -7.81 14.31 -11.95
N SER A 262 -8.72 14.09 -10.99
CA SER A 262 -8.38 14.00 -9.57
C SER A 262 -7.59 12.73 -9.22
N GLN A 263 -7.65 11.70 -10.09
CA GLN A 263 -6.94 10.43 -9.91
C GLN A 263 -5.54 10.43 -10.53
N ILE A 264 -5.21 11.43 -11.35
CA ILE A 264 -3.89 11.56 -11.98
C ILE A 264 -3.01 12.49 -11.15
N HIS A 265 -1.84 12.02 -10.72
CA HIS A 265 -0.94 12.82 -9.89
C HIS A 265 -0.51 14.12 -10.63
N PRO A 266 -0.49 15.31 -9.98
CA PRO A 266 -0.19 16.59 -10.66
C PRO A 266 1.16 16.63 -11.41
N LYS A 267 2.14 15.86 -10.94
CA LYS A 267 3.43 15.68 -11.65
C LYS A 267 3.28 14.94 -12.99
N VAL A 268 2.39 13.95 -13.08
CA VAL A 268 2.11 13.22 -14.32
C VAL A 268 1.39 14.14 -15.29
N GLN A 269 0.41 14.91 -14.83
CA GLN A 269 -0.27 15.92 -15.64
C GLN A 269 0.71 16.93 -16.24
N LYS A 270 1.64 17.46 -15.44
CA LYS A 270 2.68 18.38 -15.91
C LYS A 270 3.66 17.73 -16.89
N ALA A 271 4.01 16.45 -16.68
CA ALA A 271 4.91 15.72 -17.56
C ALA A 271 4.26 15.41 -18.92
N VAL A 272 2.98 15.02 -18.91
CA VAL A 272 2.17 14.80 -20.12
C VAL A 272 1.96 16.11 -20.87
N ALA A 273 1.61 17.21 -20.18
CA ALA A 273 1.47 18.53 -20.82
C ALA A 273 2.76 18.99 -21.50
N GLU A 274 3.92 18.76 -20.87
CA GLU A 274 5.22 19.06 -21.47
C GLU A 274 5.56 18.14 -22.65
N LEU A 275 5.20 16.86 -22.57
CA LEU A 275 5.35 15.89 -23.67
C LEU A 275 4.51 16.32 -24.89
N VAL A 276 3.24 16.65 -24.66
CA VAL A 276 2.31 17.15 -25.69
C VAL A 276 2.85 18.43 -26.32
N ARG A 277 3.31 19.40 -25.50
CA ARG A 277 3.91 20.66 -25.99
C ARG A 277 5.12 20.43 -26.89
N ARG A 278 6.04 19.54 -26.49
CA ARG A 278 7.24 19.21 -27.29
C ARG A 278 6.88 18.48 -28.58
N THR A 279 5.90 17.58 -28.51
CA THR A 279 5.47 16.78 -29.65
C THR A 279 4.77 17.64 -30.69
N ALA A 280 3.91 18.57 -30.26
CA ALA A 280 3.26 19.53 -31.14
C ALA A 280 4.26 20.47 -31.84
N ALA A 281 5.35 20.86 -31.17
CA ALA A 281 6.39 21.70 -31.76
C ALA A 281 7.32 20.93 -32.74
N ALA A 282 7.57 19.64 -32.49
CA ALA A 282 8.50 18.83 -33.27
C ALA A 282 7.84 17.94 -34.33
N GLY A 283 6.50 17.77 -34.30
CA GLY A 283 5.75 16.88 -35.20
C GLY A 283 6.05 15.38 -35.02
N ALA A 284 6.77 14.99 -33.98
CA ALA A 284 7.28 13.63 -33.76
C ALA A 284 6.30 12.75 -32.97
N TRP A 285 5.07 12.62 -33.48
CA TRP A 285 3.95 11.94 -32.79
C TRP A 285 4.26 10.49 -32.44
N LYS A 286 4.78 9.69 -33.39
CA LYS A 286 5.12 8.28 -33.16
C LYS A 286 6.08 8.08 -31.98
N ALA A 287 7.12 8.90 -31.89
CA ALA A 287 8.09 8.85 -30.80
C ALA A 287 7.46 9.23 -29.44
N ALA A 288 6.47 10.12 -29.44
CA ALA A 288 5.74 10.49 -28.24
C ALA A 288 4.84 9.36 -27.72
N TYR A 289 4.16 8.64 -28.62
CA TYR A 289 3.38 7.45 -28.28
C TYR A 289 4.27 6.33 -27.73
N ASP A 290 5.42 6.06 -28.37
CA ASP A 290 6.37 5.06 -27.90
C ASP A 290 6.92 5.43 -26.50
N TYR A 291 7.24 6.72 -26.29
CA TYR A 291 7.68 7.22 -24.99
C TYR A 291 6.60 7.10 -23.92
N ALA A 292 5.34 7.43 -24.24
CA ALA A 292 4.23 7.31 -23.32
C ALA A 292 4.04 5.86 -22.87
N ASN A 293 4.04 4.92 -23.80
CA ASN A 293 3.92 3.47 -23.53
C ASN A 293 5.08 2.91 -22.69
N GLN A 294 6.28 3.48 -22.80
CA GLN A 294 7.42 3.05 -21.98
C GLN A 294 7.41 3.70 -20.57
N LYS A 295 6.95 4.94 -20.46
CA LYS A 295 7.09 5.74 -19.24
C LYS A 295 5.89 5.67 -18.30
N PHE A 296 4.68 5.55 -18.83
CA PHE A 296 3.45 5.54 -18.05
C PHE A 296 2.81 4.15 -18.07
N LYS A 297 2.01 3.82 -17.05
CA LYS A 297 1.27 2.55 -16.95
C LYS A 297 -0.12 2.80 -16.39
N GLY A 298 -1.05 1.88 -16.65
CA GLY A 298 -2.41 1.96 -16.11
C GLY A 298 -3.13 3.25 -16.51
N ILE A 299 -3.80 3.89 -15.55
CA ILE A 299 -4.62 5.08 -15.79
C ILE A 299 -3.80 6.30 -16.26
N ASP A 300 -2.55 6.42 -15.83
CA ASP A 300 -1.62 7.47 -16.27
C ASP A 300 -1.27 7.33 -17.75
N LEU A 301 -1.15 6.10 -18.25
CA LEU A 301 -0.92 5.83 -19.67
C LEU A 301 -2.16 6.19 -20.49
N THR A 302 -3.35 5.78 -20.03
CA THR A 302 -4.61 6.13 -20.68
C THR A 302 -4.79 7.66 -20.77
N PHE A 303 -4.43 8.39 -19.71
CA PHE A 303 -4.42 9.85 -19.71
C PHE A 303 -3.41 10.44 -20.69
N ALA A 304 -2.16 9.94 -20.70
CA ALA A 304 -1.13 10.41 -21.61
C ALA A 304 -1.49 10.21 -23.09
N LEU A 305 -2.09 9.07 -23.42
CA LEU A 305 -2.55 8.76 -24.78
C LEU A 305 -3.72 9.65 -25.19
N ALA A 306 -4.73 9.81 -24.32
CA ALA A 306 -5.88 10.67 -24.59
C ALA A 306 -5.49 12.14 -24.83
N GLU A 307 -4.51 12.66 -24.07
CA GLU A 307 -4.01 14.02 -24.27
C GLU A 307 -3.18 14.17 -25.55
N LEU A 308 -2.43 13.15 -25.96
CA LEU A 308 -1.73 13.15 -27.24
C LEU A 308 -2.71 13.07 -28.42
N ASP A 309 -3.73 12.23 -28.32
CA ASP A 309 -4.77 12.06 -29.35
C ASP A 309 -5.53 13.36 -29.58
N LYS A 310 -6.00 14.01 -28.50
CA LYS A 310 -6.67 15.33 -28.56
C LYS A 310 -5.91 16.37 -29.37
N VAL A 311 -4.57 16.40 -29.26
CA VAL A 311 -3.75 17.41 -29.95
C VAL A 311 -3.35 16.95 -31.36
N SER A 312 -3.23 15.64 -31.58
CA SER A 312 -2.99 15.08 -32.91
C SER A 312 -4.18 15.29 -33.85
N GLU A 313 -5.41 15.25 -33.34
CA GLU A 313 -6.66 15.46 -34.10
C GLU A 313 -6.89 16.93 -34.49
N VAL A 314 -6.39 17.88 -33.69
CA VAL A 314 -6.57 19.32 -33.90
C VAL A 314 -5.57 19.91 -34.90
N ASN A 315 -4.47 19.20 -35.21
CA ASN A 315 -3.42 19.69 -36.13
C ASN A 315 -3.07 18.69 -37.26
N PRO A 316 -4.00 18.39 -38.19
CA PRO A 316 -3.68 17.56 -39.35
C PRO A 316 -3.05 18.40 -40.47
N ARG A 317 -1.71 18.42 -40.56
CA ARG A 317 -0.86 18.58 -41.78
C ARG A 317 0.60 18.83 -41.37
N ALA A 318 1.64 18.26 -41.96
CA ALA A 318 1.77 17.40 -43.12
C ALA A 318 2.98 16.46 -42.90
N THR A 319 2.74 15.15 -42.85
CA THR A 319 3.81 14.17 -42.98
C THR A 319 4.27 14.21 -44.44
N GLN A 320 5.39 14.88 -44.73
CA GLN A 320 6.07 14.67 -46.00
C GLN A 320 6.50 13.20 -46.05
N ALA A 321 5.89 12.44 -46.96
CA ALA A 321 6.32 11.11 -47.31
C ALA A 321 7.72 11.21 -47.93
N LEU A 322 8.75 10.80 -47.19
CA LEU A 322 10.04 10.44 -47.77
C LEU A 322 9.85 9.14 -48.53
N GLY A 323 9.70 9.27 -49.85
CA GLY A 323 9.79 8.15 -50.78
C GLY A 323 11.13 7.45 -50.63
N GLN A 324 11.10 6.12 -50.64
CA GLN A 324 12.27 5.27 -50.71
C GLN A 324 13.10 5.64 -51.94
N ALA A 325 14.37 5.97 -51.71
CA ALA A 325 15.42 5.84 -52.70
C ALA A 325 16.63 5.21 -51.99
N ASP A 326 16.96 3.99 -52.40
CA ASP A 326 18.23 3.35 -52.14
C ASP A 326 19.38 4.28 -52.55
N SER A 327 20.25 4.64 -51.60
CA SER A 327 21.65 4.88 -51.89
C SER A 327 22.49 4.82 -50.62
N THR A 328 23.53 4.02 -50.71
CA THR A 328 24.62 3.80 -49.77
C THR A 328 25.32 5.11 -49.35
N ALA A 329 25.23 5.48 -48.08
CA ALA A 329 26.23 6.31 -47.39
C ALA A 329 26.02 6.26 -45.87
N MET A 330 27.04 5.86 -45.10
CA MET A 330 27.02 6.01 -43.65
C MET A 330 26.99 7.51 -43.28
N PRO A 331 26.19 7.93 -42.29
CA PRO A 331 26.24 9.30 -41.80
C PRO A 331 27.57 9.57 -41.07
N PRO A 332 28.14 10.79 -41.18
CA PRO A 332 29.39 11.15 -40.51
C PRO A 332 29.21 11.17 -38.98
N LEU A 333 30.17 10.57 -38.26
CA LEU A 333 30.19 10.48 -36.81
C LEU A 333 30.17 11.86 -36.15
N SER A 334 29.44 11.99 -35.05
CA SER A 334 29.39 13.23 -34.28
C SER A 334 30.76 13.53 -33.64
N PRO A 335 31.07 14.80 -33.32
CA PRO A 335 32.33 15.18 -32.66
C PRO A 335 32.61 14.41 -31.35
N LYS A 336 31.55 14.01 -30.65
CA LYS A 336 31.64 13.18 -29.43
C LYS A 336 32.06 11.74 -29.74
N GLU A 337 31.61 11.18 -30.84
CA GLU A 337 31.97 9.82 -31.27
C GLU A 337 33.38 9.78 -31.86
N MET A 338 33.82 10.85 -32.53
CA MET A 338 35.22 11.00 -32.96
C MET A 338 36.19 11.05 -31.76
N ALA A 339 35.84 11.79 -30.71
CA ALA A 339 36.64 11.86 -29.48
C ALA A 339 36.69 10.52 -28.73
N MET A 340 35.57 9.78 -28.69
CA MET A 340 35.52 8.46 -28.06
C MET A 340 36.28 7.38 -28.86
N THR A 341 36.34 7.53 -30.18
CA THR A 341 37.08 6.62 -31.08
C THR A 341 38.58 6.89 -31.05
N GLN A 342 39.02 8.16 -30.98
CA GLN A 342 40.43 8.52 -30.75
C GLN A 342 40.93 8.07 -29.38
N ALA A 343 40.11 8.19 -28.33
CA ALA A 343 40.46 7.70 -26.99
C ALA A 343 40.61 6.16 -26.94
N ARG A 344 39.80 5.43 -27.71
CA ARG A 344 39.90 3.97 -27.85
C ARG A 344 41.12 3.51 -28.66
N GLN A 345 41.53 4.26 -29.68
CA GLN A 345 42.74 3.97 -30.47
C GLN A 345 44.04 4.27 -29.71
N ALA A 346 44.06 5.30 -28.85
CA ALA A 346 45.22 5.63 -28.01
C ALA A 346 45.47 4.60 -26.88
N LEU A 347 44.44 3.87 -26.44
CA LEU A 347 44.54 2.82 -25.41
C LEU A 347 44.89 1.43 -25.96
N GLY A 348 44.83 1.23 -27.29
CA GLY A 348 45.15 -0.04 -27.97
C GLY A 348 46.56 -0.10 -28.57
N ALA A 349 47.29 1.01 -28.63
CA ALA A 349 48.61 1.11 -29.26
C ALA A 349 49.80 1.06 -28.28
N ASN A 350 49.55 0.67 -27.02
CA ASN A 350 50.58 0.51 -25.99
C ASN A 350 50.49 -0.87 -25.30
N ARG A 351 50.29 -1.92 -26.11
CA ARG A 351 50.55 -3.31 -25.75
C ARG A 351 51.39 -3.98 -26.81
#